data_AF-A0A7K2CQ02-F1
#
_entry.id   AF-A0A7K2CQ02-F1
#
_cell.length_a   1.000
_cell.length_b   1.000
_cell.length_c   1.000
_cell.angle_alpha   90.00
_cell.angle_beta   90.00
_cell.angle_gamma   90.00
#
_symmetry.space_group_name_H-M   'P 1'
#
loop_
_entity.id
_entity.type
_entity.pdbx_description
1 polymer ?
#
loop_
_entity_poly.entity_id
_entity_poly.type
_entity_poly.pdbx_seq_one_letter_code
_entity_poly.pdbx_strand_id
1 'polypeptide(L)'
;HMLEIFFPGGMEPYGDGWRLSFRIRLVHAQVRFLLNNSEDWDTDAMGVPLSAAHCGYAITAFSARLLKHMRSLGAEFSAEEAASFMATWRYSGLLMGIPESILFEGEEDALKLYEIGTMCEPEPSASSVVLANSLVNSAPLVVGIDDPVEGKKLSQYVYKVSRALIGDLLANQLNYPKQSTFGVLPWFRVQARYDRFTSRFLPKVARKSNISNFTTLMSGSWYHDDGITYDLPDHVYAEESSKW
;
A
#
# COMPACT_ATOMS: atom_id res chain seq x y z
N HIS A 1 -5.48 -8.66 -0.53
CA HIS A 1 -4.91 -8.74 0.84
C HIS A 1 -5.08 -7.45 1.63
N MET A 2 -4.85 -6.27 1.02
CA MET A 2 -4.89 -4.96 1.69
C MET A 2 -6.20 -4.60 2.40
N LEU A 3 -7.35 -5.02 1.87
CA LEU A 3 -8.67 -4.68 2.43
C LEU A 3 -9.27 -5.86 3.22
N GLU A 4 -8.94 -7.07 2.79
CA GLU A 4 -9.48 -8.33 3.28
C GLU A 4 -9.10 -8.60 4.73
N ILE A 5 -7.94 -8.10 5.18
CA ILE A 5 -7.53 -8.15 6.60
C ILE A 5 -8.40 -7.25 7.51
N PHE A 6 -9.15 -6.31 6.94
CA PHE A 6 -10.03 -5.40 7.67
C PHE A 6 -11.52 -5.77 7.57
N PHE A 7 -11.87 -6.76 6.75
CA PHE A 7 -13.26 -7.22 6.70
C PHE A 7 -13.63 -8.04 7.95
N PRO A 8 -14.92 -8.01 8.37
CA PRO A 8 -15.39 -8.87 9.45
C PRO A 8 -15.02 -10.34 9.21
N GLY A 9 -14.40 -10.99 10.20
CA GLY A 9 -13.92 -12.36 10.10
C GLY A 9 -12.66 -12.54 9.23
N GLY A 10 -12.15 -11.49 8.58
CA GLY A 10 -11.04 -11.57 7.64
C GLY A 10 -9.73 -12.10 8.25
N MET A 11 -9.47 -11.79 9.53
CA MET A 11 -8.28 -12.23 10.27
C MET A 11 -8.52 -13.42 11.22
N GLU A 12 -9.75 -13.93 11.29
CA GLU A 12 -10.01 -15.19 12.00
C GLU A 12 -9.27 -16.34 11.31
N PRO A 13 -8.94 -17.44 12.02
CA PRO A 13 -8.36 -18.62 11.38
C PRO A 13 -9.19 -19.04 10.17
N TYR A 14 -8.52 -19.20 9.02
CA TYR A 14 -9.14 -19.51 7.73
C TYR A 14 -10.00 -18.40 7.10
N GLY A 15 -10.07 -17.21 7.70
CA GLY A 15 -10.57 -16.01 7.05
C GLY A 15 -9.72 -15.61 5.85
N ASP A 16 -10.26 -14.75 4.99
CA ASP A 16 -9.63 -14.45 3.71
C ASP A 16 -8.34 -13.62 3.86
N GLY A 17 -8.36 -12.59 4.71
CA GLY A 17 -7.16 -11.84 5.07
C GLY A 17 -6.09 -12.72 5.71
N TRP A 18 -6.49 -13.66 6.55
CA TRP A 18 -5.62 -14.67 7.18
C TRP A 18 -4.96 -15.57 6.11
N ARG A 19 -5.77 -16.18 5.22
CA ARG A 19 -5.28 -17.05 4.13
C ARG A 19 -4.35 -16.31 3.18
N LEU A 20 -4.71 -15.09 2.80
CA LEU A 20 -3.88 -14.24 1.93
C LEU A 20 -2.56 -13.85 2.59
N SER A 21 -2.55 -13.63 3.91
CA SER A 21 -1.30 -13.34 4.65
C SER A 21 -0.34 -14.53 4.61
N PHE A 22 -0.86 -15.76 4.78
CA PHE A 22 -0.08 -16.99 4.60
C PHE A 22 0.37 -17.20 3.16
N ARG A 23 -0.50 -16.92 2.18
CA ARG A 23 -0.12 -17.01 0.76
C ARG A 23 1.05 -16.08 0.44
N ILE A 24 1.02 -14.84 0.93
CA ILE A 24 2.14 -13.89 0.75
C ILE A 24 3.44 -14.44 1.34
N ARG A 25 3.40 -15.13 2.49
CA ARG A 25 4.58 -15.82 3.04
C ARG A 25 5.15 -16.86 2.09
N LEU A 26 4.29 -17.66 1.46
CA LEU A 26 4.70 -18.68 0.48
C LEU A 26 5.26 -18.04 -0.78
N VAL A 27 4.61 -16.99 -1.30
CA VAL A 27 5.11 -16.21 -2.44
C VAL A 27 6.48 -15.62 -2.12
N HIS A 28 6.67 -14.98 -0.96
CA HIS A 28 7.97 -14.45 -0.55
C HIS A 28 9.04 -15.54 -0.43
N ALA A 29 8.69 -16.73 0.08
CA ALA A 29 9.61 -17.86 0.15
C ALA A 29 10.03 -18.33 -1.26
N GLN A 30 9.07 -18.45 -2.17
CA GLN A 30 9.31 -18.86 -3.54
C GLN A 30 10.12 -17.82 -4.33
N VAL A 31 9.76 -16.54 -4.25
CA VAL A 31 10.53 -15.45 -4.89
C VAL A 31 11.96 -15.40 -4.36
N ARG A 32 12.16 -15.56 -3.04
CA ARG A 32 13.50 -15.65 -2.46
C ARG A 32 14.29 -16.84 -3.00
N PHE A 33 13.65 -18.00 -3.14
CA PHE A 33 14.28 -19.18 -3.75
C PHE A 33 14.68 -18.88 -5.20
N LEU A 34 13.79 -18.33 -6.02
CA LEU A 34 14.06 -18.02 -7.42
C LEU A 34 15.20 -17.00 -7.57
N LEU A 35 15.16 -15.90 -6.82
CA LEU A 35 16.20 -14.87 -6.86
C LEU A 35 17.56 -15.39 -6.41
N ASN A 36 17.61 -16.22 -5.35
CA ASN A 36 18.87 -16.83 -4.90
C ASN A 36 19.50 -17.77 -5.93
N ASN A 37 18.73 -18.28 -6.89
CA ASN A 37 19.22 -19.13 -7.97
C ASN A 37 19.34 -18.37 -9.32
N SER A 38 19.16 -17.05 -9.30
CA SER A 38 19.26 -16.18 -10.49
C SER A 38 20.62 -15.52 -10.56
N GLU A 39 21.12 -15.27 -11.77
CA GLU A 39 22.31 -14.46 -12.00
C GLU A 39 22.04 -12.95 -11.80
N ASP A 40 20.76 -12.54 -11.78
CA ASP A 40 20.35 -11.13 -11.66
C ASP A 40 20.36 -10.60 -10.20
N TRP A 41 20.55 -11.47 -9.20
CA TRP A 41 20.57 -11.05 -7.80
C TRP A 41 21.99 -11.05 -7.22
N ASP A 42 22.54 -9.86 -7.03
CA ASP A 42 23.80 -9.66 -6.33
C ASP A 42 23.61 -9.82 -4.80
N THR A 43 23.80 -11.05 -4.32
CA THR A 43 23.66 -11.39 -2.89
C THR A 43 24.72 -10.69 -2.02
N ASP A 44 25.92 -10.45 -2.56
CA ASP A 44 27.01 -9.82 -1.80
C ASP A 44 26.72 -8.33 -1.58
N ALA A 45 26.13 -7.65 -2.58
CA ALA A 45 25.74 -6.25 -2.47
C ALA A 45 24.39 -6.04 -1.75
N MET A 46 23.39 -6.87 -2.03
CA MET A 46 22.00 -6.65 -1.58
C MET A 46 21.56 -7.54 -0.41
N GLY A 47 22.38 -8.55 -0.05
CA GLY A 47 22.03 -9.54 0.95
C GLY A 47 20.95 -10.51 0.48
N VAL A 48 20.27 -11.14 1.44
CA VAL A 48 19.22 -12.13 1.15
C VAL A 48 17.96 -11.43 0.60
N PRO A 49 17.42 -11.84 -0.55
CA PRO A 49 16.19 -11.28 -1.09
C PRO A 49 15.04 -11.42 -0.09
N LEU A 50 14.22 -10.36 0.01
CA LEU A 50 13.07 -10.32 0.93
C LEU A 50 13.46 -10.73 2.37
N SER A 51 14.59 -10.24 2.88
CA SER A 51 15.04 -10.56 4.25
C SER A 51 13.97 -10.21 5.29
N ALA A 52 14.03 -10.81 6.48
CA ALA A 52 13.12 -10.48 7.57
C ALA A 52 13.12 -8.98 7.91
N ALA A 53 14.29 -8.34 7.83
CA ALA A 53 14.44 -6.89 8.01
C ALA A 53 13.72 -6.11 6.92
N HIS A 54 13.84 -6.51 5.64
CA HIS A 54 13.14 -5.86 4.54
C HIS A 54 11.62 -6.05 4.67
N CYS A 55 11.12 -7.25 4.99
CA CYS A 55 9.69 -7.45 5.26
C CYS A 55 9.21 -6.62 6.47
N GLY A 56 10.02 -6.53 7.53
CA GLY A 56 9.80 -5.69 8.71
C GLY A 56 9.72 -4.20 8.39
N TYR A 57 10.57 -3.72 7.49
CA TYR A 57 10.48 -2.36 6.94
C TYR A 57 9.21 -2.18 6.12
N ALA A 58 8.94 -3.06 5.15
CA ALA A 58 7.81 -2.96 4.25
C ALA A 58 6.46 -2.91 5.01
N ILE A 59 6.28 -3.73 6.05
CA ILE A 59 5.02 -3.76 6.82
C ILE A 59 4.74 -2.42 7.52
N THR A 60 5.77 -1.64 7.87
CA THR A 60 5.60 -0.30 8.46
C THR A 60 5.12 0.75 7.45
N ALA A 61 5.42 0.54 6.16
CA ALA A 61 4.93 1.38 5.07
C ALA A 61 3.40 1.25 4.93
N PHE A 62 2.88 0.03 5.11
CA PHE A 62 1.44 -0.27 5.04
C PHE A 62 0.69 0.03 6.34
N SER A 63 1.38 0.03 7.48
CA SER A 63 0.80 0.33 8.78
C SER A 63 0.98 1.81 9.16
N ALA A 64 1.92 2.15 10.03
CA ALA A 64 2.04 3.47 10.62
C ALA A 64 2.29 4.58 9.59
N ARG A 65 3.06 4.30 8.53
CA ARG A 65 3.32 5.29 7.47
C ARG A 65 2.05 5.64 6.69
N LEU A 66 1.22 4.64 6.37
CA LEU A 66 -0.08 4.84 5.74
C LEU A 66 -1.03 5.60 6.68
N LEU A 67 -1.08 5.23 7.96
CA LEU A 67 -1.88 5.94 8.96
C LEU A 67 -1.49 7.42 9.05
N LYS A 68 -0.19 7.73 9.04
CA LYS A 68 0.34 9.10 8.98
C LYS A 68 -0.09 9.83 7.70
N HIS A 69 -0.06 9.17 6.54
CA HIS A 69 -0.53 9.75 5.29
C HIS A 69 -2.04 10.04 5.32
N MET A 70 -2.86 9.13 5.81
CA MET A 70 -4.31 9.34 5.95
C MET A 70 -4.61 10.56 6.85
N ARG A 71 -3.92 10.69 7.99
CA ARG A 71 -4.03 11.88 8.85
C ARG A 71 -3.56 13.15 8.14
N SER A 72 -2.53 13.07 7.29
CA SER A 72 -2.07 14.23 6.51
C SER A 72 -3.12 14.72 5.50
N LEU A 73 -3.98 13.82 5.00
CA LEU A 73 -5.13 14.10 4.15
C LEU A 73 -6.38 14.51 4.95
N GLY A 74 -6.31 14.58 6.28
CA GLY A 74 -7.40 15.07 7.14
C GLY A 74 -8.32 13.99 7.69
N ALA A 75 -7.98 12.70 7.53
CA ALA A 75 -8.63 11.63 8.27
C ALA A 75 -8.36 11.77 9.78
N GLU A 76 -9.37 11.52 10.59
CA GLU A 76 -9.29 11.49 12.04
C GLU A 76 -9.61 10.07 12.51
N PHE A 77 -8.82 9.58 13.46
CA PHE A 77 -8.98 8.25 14.05
C PHE A 77 -9.00 8.43 15.56
N SER A 78 -9.92 7.75 16.23
CA SER A 78 -9.84 7.54 17.67
C SER A 78 -8.58 6.74 18.02
N ALA A 79 -8.20 6.78 19.30
CA ALA A 79 -7.08 5.98 19.80
C ALA A 79 -7.31 4.47 19.57
N GLU A 80 -8.56 4.02 19.72
CA GLU A 80 -8.96 2.62 19.50
C GLU A 80 -8.88 2.21 18.03
N GLU A 81 -9.36 3.05 17.10
CA GLU A 81 -9.26 2.77 15.66
C GLU A 81 -7.80 2.70 15.21
N ALA A 82 -6.97 3.65 15.67
CA ALA A 82 -5.53 3.65 15.37
C ALA A 82 -4.83 2.41 15.94
N ALA A 83 -5.10 2.05 17.20
CA ALA A 83 -4.51 0.87 17.83
C ALA A 83 -4.95 -0.43 17.14
N SER A 84 -6.24 -0.54 16.78
CA SER A 84 -6.79 -1.70 16.06
C SER A 84 -6.18 -1.82 14.66
N PHE A 85 -6.03 -0.71 13.93
CA PHE A 85 -5.37 -0.69 12.63
C PHE A 85 -3.92 -1.18 12.71
N MET A 86 -3.18 -0.72 13.71
CA MET A 86 -1.81 -1.17 13.95
C MET A 86 -1.75 -2.66 14.35
N ALA A 87 -2.65 -3.12 15.22
CA ALA A 87 -2.73 -4.51 15.66
C ALA A 87 -3.02 -5.47 14.50
N THR A 88 -3.95 -5.12 13.60
CA THR A 88 -4.27 -5.92 12.40
C THR A 88 -3.05 -6.09 11.51
N TRP A 89 -2.33 -4.99 11.24
CA TRP A 89 -1.10 -5.05 10.44
C TRP A 89 0.03 -5.82 11.12
N ARG A 90 0.19 -5.66 12.43
CA ARG A 90 1.17 -6.42 13.22
C ARG A 90 0.90 -7.92 13.15
N TYR A 91 -0.36 -8.33 13.32
CA TYR A 91 -0.74 -9.73 13.22
C TYR A 91 -0.56 -10.27 11.80
N SER A 92 -0.94 -9.50 10.77
CA SER A 92 -0.65 -9.82 9.36
C SER A 92 0.85 -10.04 9.12
N GLY A 93 1.71 -9.16 9.66
CA GLY A 93 3.17 -9.30 9.60
C GLY A 93 3.69 -10.58 10.26
N LEU A 94 3.12 -10.98 11.40
CA LEU A 94 3.43 -12.25 12.05
C LEU A 94 3.08 -13.45 11.15
N LEU A 95 1.90 -13.43 10.54
CA LEU A 95 1.46 -14.50 9.61
C LEU A 95 2.36 -14.57 8.37
N MET A 96 2.83 -13.42 7.87
CA MET A 96 3.79 -13.31 6.78
C MET A 96 5.19 -13.83 7.13
N GLY A 97 5.45 -14.14 8.41
CA GLY A 97 6.71 -14.72 8.88
C GLY A 97 7.75 -13.70 9.37
N ILE A 98 7.35 -12.46 9.65
CA ILE A 98 8.24 -11.47 10.28
C ILE A 98 8.44 -11.89 11.76
N PRO A 99 9.69 -12.02 12.25
CA PRO A 99 9.96 -12.39 13.63
C PRO A 99 9.39 -11.38 14.63
N GLU A 100 8.82 -11.88 15.72
CA GLU A 100 8.28 -11.03 16.80
C GLU A 100 9.32 -10.07 17.38
N SER A 101 10.60 -10.46 17.38
CA SER A 101 11.70 -9.64 17.90
C SER A 101 11.96 -8.35 17.12
N ILE A 102 11.44 -8.23 15.90
CA ILE A 102 11.58 -7.02 15.06
C ILE A 102 10.23 -6.42 14.65
N LEU A 103 9.11 -7.05 15.04
CA LEU A 103 7.78 -6.49 14.80
C LEU A 103 7.54 -5.33 15.76
N PHE A 104 7.01 -4.25 15.21
CA PHE A 104 6.55 -3.12 16.01
C PHE A 104 5.40 -3.53 16.95
N GLU A 105 5.26 -2.84 18.07
CA GLU A 105 4.18 -2.97 19.03
C GLU A 105 3.10 -1.90 18.83
N GLY A 106 3.48 -0.71 18.34
CA GLY A 106 2.59 0.43 18.18
C GLY A 106 2.93 1.31 16.99
N GLU A 107 2.38 2.53 16.98
CA GLU A 107 2.59 3.46 15.87
C GLU A 107 3.96 4.14 15.93
N GLU A 108 4.41 4.52 17.13
CA GLU A 108 5.64 5.31 17.30
C GLU A 108 6.90 4.52 16.92
N ASP A 109 7.01 3.28 17.39
CA ASP A 109 8.12 2.38 17.09
C ASP A 109 8.05 1.86 15.64
N ALA A 110 6.87 1.65 15.08
CA ALA A 110 6.72 1.38 13.64
C ALA A 110 7.24 2.53 12.77
N LEU A 111 7.01 3.79 13.15
CA LEU A 111 7.56 4.95 12.43
C LEU A 111 9.09 5.04 12.56
N LYS A 112 9.65 4.71 13.73
CA LYS A 112 11.11 4.63 13.93
C LYS A 112 11.72 3.51 13.09
N LEU A 113 11.09 2.34 13.05
CA LEU A 113 11.51 1.23 12.21
C LEU A 113 11.44 1.59 10.72
N TYR A 114 10.41 2.31 10.30
CA TYR A 114 10.31 2.84 8.93
C TYR A 114 11.46 3.80 8.61
N GLU A 115 11.81 4.71 9.52
CA GLU A 115 12.94 5.64 9.36
C GLU A 115 14.27 4.89 9.23
N ILE A 116 14.51 3.90 10.09
CA ILE A 116 15.70 3.04 10.02
C ILE A 116 15.76 2.30 8.68
N GLY A 117 14.68 1.62 8.29
CA GLY A 117 14.63 0.89 7.03
C GLY A 117 14.87 1.80 5.82
N THR A 118 14.28 3.01 5.82
CA THR A 118 14.50 3.98 4.74
C THR A 118 15.98 4.38 4.58
N MET A 119 16.76 4.43 5.67
CA MET A 119 18.20 4.72 5.62
C MET A 119 19.03 3.55 5.07
N CYS A 120 18.49 2.33 5.10
CA CYS A 120 19.16 1.12 4.62
C CYS A 120 18.83 0.80 3.15
N GLU A 121 17.77 1.37 2.60
CA GLU A 121 17.36 1.15 1.22
C GLU A 121 18.19 1.99 0.24
N PRO A 122 18.57 1.44 -0.93
CA PRO A 122 19.21 2.21 -1.98
C PRO A 122 18.24 3.21 -2.61
N GLU A 123 18.78 4.17 -3.38
CA GLU A 123 17.92 5.03 -4.21
C GLU A 123 17.11 4.18 -5.22
N PRO A 124 15.89 4.61 -5.60
CA PRO A 124 15.07 3.92 -6.58
C PRO A 124 15.84 3.63 -7.88
N SER A 125 15.84 2.35 -8.29
CA SER A 125 16.44 1.93 -9.56
C SER A 125 15.59 2.35 -10.75
N ALA A 126 16.11 2.18 -11.97
CA ALA A 126 15.35 2.40 -13.20
C ALA A 126 14.05 1.58 -13.24
N SER A 127 14.09 0.33 -12.75
CA SER A 127 12.92 -0.53 -12.65
C SER A 127 11.89 0.02 -11.66
N SER A 128 12.35 0.55 -10.50
CA SER A 128 11.47 1.22 -9.53
C SER A 128 10.78 2.45 -10.13
N VAL A 129 11.50 3.24 -10.92
CA VAL A 129 10.95 4.41 -11.63
C VAL A 129 9.86 3.97 -12.61
N VAL A 130 10.13 2.95 -13.43
CA VAL A 130 9.15 2.43 -14.41
C VAL A 130 7.91 1.93 -13.68
N LEU A 131 8.06 1.10 -12.65
CA LEU A 131 6.95 0.55 -11.88
C LEU A 131 6.08 1.65 -11.25
N ALA A 132 6.70 2.62 -10.58
CA ALA A 132 5.99 3.70 -9.91
C ALA A 132 5.22 4.59 -10.90
N ASN A 133 5.78 4.86 -12.08
CA ASN A 133 5.11 5.64 -13.12
C ASN A 133 4.00 4.84 -13.80
N SER A 134 4.20 3.55 -14.05
CA SER A 134 3.17 2.67 -14.60
C SER A 134 1.94 2.61 -13.68
N LEU A 135 2.15 2.52 -12.36
CA LEU A 135 1.05 2.55 -11.39
C LEU A 135 0.23 3.84 -11.43
N VAL A 136 0.90 5.01 -11.52
CA VAL A 136 0.18 6.29 -11.62
C VAL A 136 -0.59 6.40 -12.94
N ASN A 137 0.02 5.96 -14.04
CA ASN A 137 -0.59 6.05 -15.37
C ASN A 137 -1.65 4.98 -15.62
N SER A 138 -1.72 3.91 -14.82
CA SER A 138 -2.82 2.93 -14.88
C SER A 138 -4.07 3.39 -14.14
N ALA A 139 -3.98 4.41 -13.27
CA ALA A 139 -5.12 4.87 -12.48
C ALA A 139 -6.37 5.20 -13.32
N PRO A 140 -6.27 5.89 -14.49
CA PRO A 140 -7.43 6.12 -15.37
C PRO A 140 -8.09 4.84 -15.88
N LEU A 141 -7.29 3.81 -16.20
CA LEU A 141 -7.80 2.52 -16.68
C LEU A 141 -8.60 1.80 -15.58
N VAL A 142 -8.10 1.85 -14.35
CA VAL A 142 -8.75 1.22 -13.19
C VAL A 142 -10.10 1.86 -12.88
N VAL A 143 -10.24 3.18 -13.07
CA VAL A 143 -11.50 3.89 -12.85
C VAL A 143 -12.41 3.93 -14.08
N GLY A 144 -12.02 3.31 -15.20
CA GLY A 144 -12.82 3.25 -16.43
C GLY A 144 -12.90 4.56 -17.20
N ILE A 145 -11.85 5.40 -17.14
CA ILE A 145 -11.75 6.61 -17.97
C ILE A 145 -11.07 6.26 -19.28
N ASP A 146 -11.85 6.20 -20.36
CA ASP A 146 -11.37 5.90 -21.71
C ASP A 146 -10.87 7.14 -22.46
N ASP A 147 -11.32 8.35 -22.07
CA ASP A 147 -10.88 9.59 -22.73
C ASP A 147 -9.41 9.91 -22.40
N PRO A 148 -8.52 10.02 -23.40
CA PRO A 148 -7.09 10.25 -23.14
C PRO A 148 -6.78 11.58 -22.45
N VAL A 149 -7.60 12.61 -22.66
CA VAL A 149 -7.37 13.94 -22.07
C VAL A 149 -7.75 13.93 -20.60
N GLU A 150 -8.90 13.35 -20.25
CA GLU A 150 -9.35 13.15 -18.88
C GLU A 150 -8.42 12.19 -18.12
N GLY A 151 -7.99 11.11 -18.76
CA GLY A 151 -7.03 10.18 -18.18
C GLY A 151 -5.71 10.88 -17.85
N LYS A 152 -5.17 11.68 -18.77
CA LYS A 152 -3.95 12.47 -18.51
C LYS A 152 -4.14 13.47 -17.37
N LYS A 153 -5.30 14.12 -17.27
CA LYS A 153 -5.61 15.05 -16.15
C LYS A 153 -5.62 14.30 -14.82
N LEU A 154 -6.23 13.11 -14.76
CA LEU A 154 -6.24 12.30 -13.57
C LEU A 154 -4.83 11.87 -13.17
N SER A 155 -4.01 11.35 -14.10
CA SER A 155 -2.62 10.97 -13.81
C SER A 155 -1.81 12.17 -13.28
N GLN A 156 -1.93 13.34 -13.90
CA GLN A 156 -1.28 14.57 -13.43
C GLN A 156 -1.75 14.99 -12.02
N TYR A 157 -3.02 14.76 -11.69
CA TYR A 157 -3.53 14.99 -10.35
C TYR A 157 -2.96 13.97 -9.34
N VAL A 158 -2.93 12.69 -9.69
CA VAL A 158 -2.36 11.62 -8.85
C VAL A 158 -0.88 11.88 -8.58
N TYR A 159 -0.09 12.31 -9.58
CA TYR A 159 1.30 12.75 -9.37
C TYR A 159 1.40 13.89 -8.36
N LYS A 160 0.55 14.92 -8.49
CA LYS A 160 0.56 16.09 -7.60
C LYS A 160 0.28 15.71 -6.15
N VAL A 161 -0.73 14.87 -5.93
CA VAL A 161 -1.09 14.38 -4.59
C VAL A 161 -0.01 13.49 -4.03
N SER A 162 0.52 12.55 -4.84
CA SER A 162 1.60 11.66 -4.43
C SER A 162 2.83 12.45 -4.00
N ARG A 163 3.25 13.42 -4.80
CA ARG A 163 4.39 14.31 -4.51
C ARG A 163 4.19 15.10 -3.22
N ALA A 164 2.96 15.56 -2.93
CA ALA A 164 2.64 16.22 -1.66
C ALA A 164 2.73 15.28 -0.44
N LEU A 165 2.49 13.97 -0.63
CA LEU A 165 2.52 12.96 0.43
C LEU A 165 3.92 12.41 0.69
N ILE A 166 4.66 12.07 -0.36
CA ILE A 166 5.98 11.43 -0.27
C ILE A 166 7.14 12.44 -0.20
N GLY A 167 6.87 13.71 -0.54
CA GLY A 167 7.87 14.78 -0.55
C GLY A 167 8.65 14.88 -1.86
N ASP A 168 9.30 16.02 -2.05
CA ASP A 168 9.99 16.33 -3.31
C ASP A 168 11.22 15.46 -3.57
N LEU A 169 11.95 15.03 -2.54
CA LEU A 169 13.15 14.22 -2.68
C LEU A 169 12.84 12.88 -3.36
N LEU A 170 11.97 12.07 -2.75
CA LEU A 170 11.58 10.77 -3.29
C LEU A 170 10.82 10.90 -4.61
N ALA A 171 9.94 11.91 -4.75
CA ALA A 171 9.25 12.15 -6.01
C ALA A 171 10.20 12.50 -7.16
N ASN A 172 11.30 13.23 -6.88
CA ASN A 172 12.33 13.50 -7.89
C ASN A 172 13.12 12.24 -8.23
N GLN A 173 13.50 11.42 -7.25
CA GLN A 173 14.16 10.13 -7.50
C GLN A 173 13.27 9.19 -8.35
N LEU A 174 11.94 9.24 -8.16
CA LEU A 174 10.96 8.50 -8.97
C LEU A 174 10.64 9.16 -10.32
N ASN A 175 11.32 10.25 -10.70
CA ASN A 175 11.07 11.04 -11.91
C ASN A 175 9.61 11.50 -12.06
N TYR A 176 8.92 11.78 -10.95
CA TYR A 176 7.57 12.36 -11.03
C TYR A 176 7.62 13.78 -11.60
N PRO A 177 6.63 14.17 -12.44
CA PRO A 177 6.55 15.52 -12.99
C PRO A 177 6.70 16.59 -11.91
N LYS A 178 7.54 17.60 -12.17
CA LYS A 178 7.68 18.75 -11.26
C LYS A 178 6.37 19.54 -11.25
N GLN A 179 5.76 19.64 -10.08
CA GLN A 179 4.49 20.33 -9.87
C GLN A 179 4.52 21.02 -8.50
N SER A 180 3.85 22.17 -8.38
CA SER A 180 3.68 22.82 -7.09
C SER A 180 2.73 22.00 -6.21
N THR A 181 3.21 21.61 -5.03
CA THR A 181 2.44 20.91 -4.00
C THR A 181 1.80 21.86 -2.99
N PHE A 182 2.02 23.17 -3.15
CA PHE A 182 1.51 24.19 -2.24
C PHE A 182 -0.02 24.10 -2.11
N GLY A 183 -0.51 24.04 -0.86
CA GLY A 183 -1.93 24.01 -0.56
C GLY A 183 -2.64 22.67 -0.76
N VAL A 184 -1.98 21.63 -1.30
CA VAL A 184 -2.61 20.31 -1.54
C VAL A 184 -3.08 19.65 -0.25
N LEU A 185 -2.21 19.45 0.73
CA LEU A 185 -2.60 18.81 1.99
C LEU A 185 -3.56 19.68 2.83
N PRO A 186 -3.36 21.02 2.97
CA PRO A 186 -4.36 21.88 3.59
C PRO A 186 -5.75 21.79 2.93
N TRP A 187 -5.81 21.73 1.60
CA TRP A 187 -7.06 21.56 0.86
C TRP A 187 -7.79 20.27 1.26
N PHE A 188 -7.10 19.13 1.27
CA PHE A 188 -7.68 17.86 1.72
C PHE A 188 -8.20 17.93 3.17
N ARG A 189 -7.46 18.58 4.08
CA ARG A 189 -7.91 18.76 5.46
C ARG A 189 -9.16 19.63 5.57
N VAL A 190 -9.28 20.68 4.76
CA VAL A 190 -10.47 21.52 4.70
C VAL A 190 -11.66 20.72 4.18
N GLN A 191 -11.47 19.96 3.11
CA GLN A 191 -12.50 19.08 2.57
C GLN A 191 -12.97 18.04 3.60
N ALA A 192 -12.04 17.37 4.28
CA ALA A 192 -12.39 16.40 5.33
C ALA A 192 -13.16 17.03 6.50
N ARG A 193 -12.83 18.27 6.89
CA ARG A 193 -13.60 19.02 7.90
C ARG A 193 -15.00 19.37 7.41
N TYR A 194 -15.14 19.76 6.14
CA TYR A 194 -16.43 20.02 5.51
C TYR A 194 -17.29 18.76 5.47
N ASP A 195 -16.72 17.62 5.08
CA ASP A 195 -17.41 16.33 5.03
C ASP A 195 -17.87 15.88 6.44
N ARG A 196 -17.05 16.12 7.48
CA ARG A 196 -17.45 15.89 8.88
C ARG A 196 -18.56 16.82 9.35
N PHE A 197 -18.50 18.08 8.96
CA PHE A 197 -19.55 19.04 9.30
C PHE A 197 -20.87 18.62 8.65
N THR A 198 -20.84 18.33 7.34
CA THR A 198 -22.04 17.90 6.61
C THR A 198 -22.57 16.56 7.09
N SER A 199 -21.72 15.61 7.51
CA SER A 199 -22.20 14.34 8.08
C SER A 199 -22.87 14.49 9.44
N ARG A 200 -22.40 15.43 10.27
CA ARG A 200 -23.01 15.75 11.57
C ARG A 200 -24.35 16.47 11.44
N PHE A 201 -24.48 17.39 10.48
CA PHE A 201 -25.66 18.25 10.36
C PHE A 201 -26.64 17.82 9.25
N LEU A 202 -26.20 17.05 8.25
CA LEU A 202 -26.98 16.55 7.11
C LEU A 202 -26.73 15.05 6.88
N PRO A 203 -27.06 14.17 7.85
CA PRO A 203 -26.66 12.76 7.84
C PRO A 203 -27.21 11.95 6.65
N LYS A 204 -28.36 12.36 6.08
CA LYS A 204 -28.92 11.70 4.87
C LYS A 204 -28.04 11.88 3.63
N VAL A 205 -27.36 13.03 3.50
CA VAL A 205 -26.47 13.33 2.38
C VAL A 205 -25.14 12.57 2.54
N ALA A 206 -24.57 12.60 3.74
CA ALA A 206 -23.33 11.89 4.03
C ALA A 206 -23.44 10.37 3.92
N ARG A 207 -24.57 9.78 4.36
CA ARG A 207 -24.80 8.32 4.23
C ARG A 207 -24.78 7.86 2.77
N LYS A 208 -25.31 8.67 1.85
CA LYS A 208 -25.30 8.35 0.41
C LYS A 208 -23.89 8.40 -0.18
N SER A 209 -23.08 9.38 0.23
CA SER A 209 -21.69 9.50 -0.21
C SER A 209 -20.80 8.38 0.33
N ASN A 210 -20.93 8.01 1.61
CA ASN A 210 -20.13 6.95 2.21
C ASN A 210 -20.42 5.57 1.61
N ILE A 211 -21.69 5.26 1.32
CA ILE A 211 -22.06 4.02 0.64
C ILE A 211 -21.47 4.00 -0.76
N SER A 212 -21.57 5.10 -1.51
CA SER A 212 -20.98 5.18 -2.86
C SER A 212 -19.47 4.96 -2.83
N ASN A 213 -18.76 5.63 -1.91
CA ASN A 213 -17.30 5.49 -1.77
C ASN A 213 -16.91 4.07 -1.37
N PHE A 214 -17.65 3.46 -0.43
CA PHE A 214 -17.45 2.08 -0.03
C PHE A 214 -17.70 1.11 -1.20
N THR A 215 -18.80 1.29 -1.95
CA THR A 215 -19.09 0.46 -3.13
C THR A 215 -18.00 0.59 -4.20
N THR A 216 -17.46 1.80 -4.44
CA THR A 216 -16.34 2.01 -5.37
C THR A 216 -15.06 1.32 -4.88
N LEU A 217 -14.76 1.38 -3.57
CA LEU A 217 -13.63 0.66 -2.99
C LEU A 217 -13.81 -0.86 -3.11
N MET A 218 -15.01 -1.36 -2.84
CA MET A 218 -15.37 -2.77 -2.98
C MET A 218 -15.27 -3.24 -4.43
N SER A 219 -15.73 -2.42 -5.38
CA SER A 219 -15.60 -2.70 -6.81
C SER A 219 -14.17 -2.56 -7.32
N GLY A 220 -13.21 -2.06 -6.53
CA GLY A 220 -11.78 -2.10 -6.84
C GLY A 220 -11.07 -3.29 -6.20
N SER A 221 -11.62 -3.83 -5.11
CA SER A 221 -11.06 -4.94 -4.32
C SER A 221 -11.23 -6.33 -4.94
N TRP A 222 -11.47 -6.40 -6.27
CA TRP A 222 -11.96 -7.58 -7.01
C TRP A 222 -11.47 -8.90 -6.41
N TYR A 223 -12.37 -9.51 -5.63
CA TYR A 223 -12.55 -10.95 -5.67
C TYR A 223 -12.88 -11.28 -7.13
N HIS A 224 -11.93 -11.87 -7.85
CA HIS A 224 -12.27 -12.54 -9.11
C HIS A 224 -13.20 -13.70 -8.78
N ASP A 225 -14.18 -13.98 -9.66
CA ASP A 225 -15.05 -15.17 -9.56
C ASP A 225 -14.25 -16.48 -9.50
N ASP A 226 -12.99 -16.45 -9.94
CA ASP A 226 -12.02 -17.55 -9.92
C ASP A 226 -11.50 -17.90 -8.50
N GLY A 227 -11.81 -17.09 -7.48
CA GLY A 227 -11.29 -17.27 -6.11
C GLY A 227 -9.80 -16.93 -5.96
N ILE A 228 -9.24 -17.26 -4.78
CA ILE A 228 -7.80 -17.08 -4.51
C ILE A 228 -7.07 -18.30 -5.08
N THR A 229 -6.33 -18.12 -6.19
CA THR A 229 -5.35 -19.13 -6.62
C THR A 229 -4.20 -19.22 -5.61
N TYR A 230 -3.73 -20.44 -5.36
CA TYR A 230 -2.56 -20.72 -4.50
C TYR A 230 -1.34 -21.14 -5.30
N ASP A 231 -1.39 -20.99 -6.62
CA ASP A 231 -0.22 -21.13 -7.46
C ASP A 231 0.83 -20.09 -7.03
N LEU A 232 2.09 -20.47 -7.18
CA LEU A 232 3.24 -19.67 -6.81
C LEU A 232 4.05 -19.34 -8.07
N PRO A 233 4.80 -18.22 -8.09
CA PRO A 233 5.67 -17.91 -9.21
C PRO A 233 6.66 -19.06 -9.45
N ASP A 234 6.75 -19.51 -10.69
CA ASP A 234 7.64 -20.61 -11.10
C ASP A 234 8.91 -20.11 -11.81
N HIS A 235 8.92 -18.83 -12.25
CA HIS A 235 10.07 -18.21 -12.91
C HIS A 235 10.46 -16.87 -12.26
N VAL A 236 11.71 -16.46 -12.44
CA VAL A 236 12.24 -15.18 -11.95
C VAL A 236 11.54 -14.00 -12.63
N TYR A 237 11.32 -14.13 -13.94
CA TYR A 237 10.63 -13.13 -14.75
C TYR A 237 9.13 -13.41 -14.79
N ALA A 238 8.33 -12.35 -14.61
CA ALA A 238 6.88 -12.47 -14.50
C ALA A 238 6.23 -12.86 -15.84
N GLU A 239 6.81 -12.45 -16.96
CA GLU A 239 6.37 -12.77 -18.32
C GLU A 239 6.55 -14.24 -18.72
N GLU A 240 7.45 -14.95 -18.03
CA GLU A 240 7.68 -16.38 -18.21
C GLU A 240 6.86 -17.21 -17.21
N SER A 241 6.40 -16.58 -16.14
CA SER A 241 5.68 -17.29 -15.08
C SER A 241 4.30 -17.74 -15.53
N SER A 242 3.91 -18.95 -15.10
CA SER A 242 2.52 -19.41 -15.21
C SER A 242 1.58 -18.44 -14.49
N LYS A 243 0.27 -18.40 -14.83
CA LYS A 243 -0.67 -17.55 -14.09
C LYS A 243 -0.73 -18.01 -12.63
N TRP A 244 -0.40 -17.12 -11.69
CA TRP A 244 -0.36 -17.41 -10.26
C TRP A 244 -1.04 -16.35 -9.40
#